data_AF-A0A1M4WXV7-F1
#
_entry.id   AF-A0A1M4WXV7-F1
#
_cell.length_a   1.000
_cell.length_b   1.000
_cell.length_c   1.000
_cell.angle_alpha   90.00
_cell.angle_beta   90.00
_cell.angle_gamma   90.00
#
_symmetry.space_group_name_H-M   'P 1'
#
loop_
_entity.id
_entity.type
_entity.pdbx_description
1 polymer ?
#
loop_
_entity_poly.entity_id
_entity_poly.type
_entity_poly.pdbx_seq_one_letter_code
_entity_poly.pdbx_strand_id
1 'polypeptide(L)'
;MKKSHKILLIILIVFAALAITGKIVISNIEKNLKGLTELEIEQVDLTQVNDGIYFGSHDAFPISVEVEVEVSNHKIDKIEILKHDNGQGKDAESIVEDIVNSQSLDVDAISGATYSRIVIRKAVEDALLD
;
A
#
# COMPACT_ATOMS: atom_id res chain seq x y z
N MET A 1 35.05 -32.73 -22.26
CA MET A 1 34.17 -32.56 -21.07
C MET A 1 33.20 -33.73 -20.98
N LYS A 2 33.19 -34.45 -19.84
CA LYS A 2 32.22 -35.53 -19.59
C LYS A 2 30.79 -34.94 -19.58
N LYS A 3 29.81 -35.72 -20.06
CA LYS A 3 28.40 -35.29 -20.23
C LYS A 3 27.82 -34.62 -18.97
N SER A 4 28.23 -35.09 -17.79
CA SER A 4 27.87 -34.53 -16.48
C SER A 4 28.34 -33.09 -16.24
N HIS A 5 29.49 -32.68 -16.77
CA HIS A 5 30.02 -31.32 -16.59
C HIS A 5 29.28 -30.30 -17.45
N LYS A 6 28.80 -30.70 -18.64
CA LYS A 6 27.95 -29.87 -19.49
C LYS A 6 26.58 -29.62 -18.82
N ILE A 7 26.00 -30.65 -18.21
CA ILE A 7 24.73 -30.53 -17.47
C ILE A 7 24.89 -29.60 -16.27
N LEU A 8 25.96 -29.75 -15.49
CA LEU A 8 26.26 -28.88 -14.36
C LEU A 8 26.40 -27.40 -14.78
N LEU A 9 27.10 -27.15 -15.89
CA LEU A 9 27.26 -25.79 -16.43
C LEU A 9 25.90 -25.17 -16.82
N ILE A 10 25.02 -25.93 -17.47
CA ILE A 10 23.69 -25.46 -17.87
C ILE A 10 22.85 -25.13 -16.63
N ILE A 11 22.86 -25.99 -15.61
CA ILE A 11 22.16 -25.73 -14.34
C ILE A 11 22.67 -24.44 -13.70
N LEU A 12 23.99 -24.23 -13.70
CA LEU A 12 24.60 -23.04 -13.11
C LEU A 12 24.22 -21.75 -13.87
N ILE A 13 24.14 -21.82 -15.21
CA ILE A 13 23.69 -20.70 -16.05
C ILE A 13 22.20 -20.39 -15.77
N VAL A 14 21.35 -21.41 -15.69
CA VAL A 14 19.92 -21.22 -15.37
C VAL A 14 19.75 -20.62 -13.98
N PHE A 15 20.49 -21.11 -12.98
CA PHE A 15 20.45 -20.56 -11.64
C PHE A 15 20.91 -19.10 -11.59
N ALA A 16 22.00 -18.77 -12.29
CA ALA A 16 22.47 -17.39 -12.40
C ALA A 16 21.42 -16.48 -13.07
N ALA A 17 20.75 -16.95 -14.13
CA ALA A 17 19.69 -16.19 -14.80
C ALA A 17 18.48 -15.94 -13.89
N LEU A 18 18.08 -16.94 -13.10
CA LEU A 18 17.00 -16.81 -12.11
C LEU A 18 17.37 -15.79 -11.01
N ALA A 19 18.60 -15.84 -10.49
CA ALA A 19 19.06 -14.89 -9.48
C ALA A 19 19.10 -13.45 -10.00
N ILE A 20 19.52 -13.24 -11.25
CA ILE A 20 19.52 -11.91 -11.90
C ILE A 20 18.08 -11.42 -12.05
N THR A 21 17.18 -12.28 -12.55
CA THR A 21 15.76 -11.93 -12.73
C THR A 21 15.11 -11.56 -11.39
N GLY A 22 15.37 -12.35 -10.34
CA GLY A 22 14.89 -12.06 -8.99
C GLY A 22 15.37 -10.71 -8.46
N LYS A 23 16.65 -10.37 -8.68
CA LYS A 23 17.19 -9.07 -8.27
C LYS A 23 16.54 -7.90 -9.01
N ILE A 24 16.24 -8.04 -10.30
CA ILE A 24 15.54 -7.01 -11.08
C ILE A 24 14.15 -6.77 -10.49
N VAL A 25 13.40 -7.84 -10.21
CA VAL A 25 12.07 -7.74 -9.59
C VAL A 25 12.14 -7.05 -8.23
N ILE A 26 13.06 -7.45 -7.34
CA ILE A 26 13.24 -6.80 -6.04
C ILE A 26 13.59 -5.32 -6.18
N SER A 27 14.48 -4.97 -7.12
CA SER A 27 14.86 -3.58 -7.35
C SER A 27 13.69 -2.73 -7.83
N ASN A 28 12.81 -3.28 -8.67
CA ASN A 28 11.60 -2.59 -9.10
C ASN A 28 10.61 -2.37 -7.94
N ILE A 29 10.46 -3.35 -7.06
CA ILE A 29 9.60 -3.25 -5.87
C ILE A 29 10.11 -2.16 -4.93
N GLU A 30 11.42 -2.17 -4.61
CA GLU A 30 12.02 -1.16 -3.74
C GLU A 30 11.84 0.26 -4.29
N LYS A 31 11.93 0.44 -5.62
CA LYS A 31 11.70 1.74 -6.27
C LYS A 31 10.25 2.18 -6.16
N ASN A 32 9.30 1.28 -6.42
CA ASN A 32 7.87 1.58 -6.31
C ASN A 32 7.50 1.95 -4.86
N LEU A 33 7.99 1.21 -3.87
CA LEU A 33 7.75 1.51 -2.46
C LEU A 33 8.36 2.85 -2.05
N LYS A 34 9.58 3.18 -2.49
CA LYS A 34 10.17 4.52 -2.24
C LYS A 34 9.35 5.64 -2.86
N GLY A 35 8.75 5.42 -4.03
CA GLY A 35 7.83 6.38 -4.64
C GLY A 35 6.64 6.74 -3.75
N LEU A 36 6.20 5.83 -2.87
CA LEU A 36 5.11 6.12 -1.92
C LEU A 36 5.45 7.24 -0.95
N THR A 37 6.71 7.36 -0.52
CA THR A 37 7.12 8.43 0.41
C THR A 37 7.18 9.81 -0.25
N GLU A 38 7.10 9.85 -1.57
CA GLU A 38 7.01 11.08 -2.37
C GLU A 38 5.56 11.39 -2.76
N LEU A 39 4.60 10.49 -2.47
CA LEU A 39 3.19 10.76 -2.73
C LEU A 39 2.69 11.83 -1.78
N GLU A 40 2.12 12.87 -2.38
CA GLU A 40 1.29 13.82 -1.66
C GLU A 40 -0.08 13.18 -1.43
N ILE A 41 -0.55 13.24 -0.19
CA ILE A 41 -1.94 12.97 0.15
C ILE A 41 -2.67 14.29 -0.03
N GLU A 42 -3.62 14.33 -0.95
CA GLU A 42 -4.44 15.49 -1.21
C GLU A 42 -5.33 15.77 0.00
N GLN A 43 -5.49 17.06 0.29
CA GLN A 43 -6.42 17.48 1.32
C GLN A 43 -7.85 17.38 0.77
N VAL A 44 -8.57 16.38 1.24
CA VAL A 44 -10.00 16.22 0.92
C VAL A 44 -10.80 17.28 1.69
N ASP A 45 -11.59 18.08 0.97
CA ASP A 45 -12.58 18.97 1.57
C ASP A 45 -13.86 18.19 1.88
N LEU A 46 -13.98 17.70 3.11
CA LEU A 46 -15.14 16.93 3.58
C LEU A 46 -16.47 17.69 3.45
N THR A 47 -16.46 19.03 3.35
CA THR A 47 -17.69 19.82 3.14
C THR A 47 -18.32 19.60 1.78
N GLN A 48 -17.55 19.08 0.82
CA GLN A 48 -18.02 18.74 -0.52
C GLN A 48 -18.40 17.26 -0.65
N VAL A 49 -18.10 16.45 0.37
CA VAL A 49 -18.42 15.01 0.38
C VAL A 49 -19.82 14.84 0.95
N ASN A 50 -20.72 14.23 0.19
CA ASN A 50 -22.09 13.98 0.65
C ASN A 50 -22.13 12.84 1.67
N ASP A 51 -23.19 12.80 2.47
CA ASP A 51 -23.44 11.67 3.37
C ASP A 51 -23.66 10.38 2.56
N GLY A 52 -23.05 9.29 3.01
CA GLY A 52 -23.07 8.02 2.28
C GLY A 52 -22.00 7.03 2.72
N ILE A 53 -21.95 5.90 2.01
CA ILE A 53 -20.94 4.86 2.16
C ILE A 53 -20.12 4.83 0.87
N TYR A 54 -18.81 4.95 1.01
CA TYR A 54 -17.85 5.02 -0.10
C TYR A 54 -16.85 3.88 0.00
N PHE A 55 -16.38 3.39 -1.14
CA PHE A 55 -15.41 2.32 -1.21
C PHE A 55 -14.14 2.81 -1.90
N GLY A 56 -12.99 2.55 -1.29
CA GLY A 56 -11.70 2.94 -1.85
C GLY A 56 -10.70 1.81 -1.76
N SER A 57 -9.74 1.81 -2.67
CA SER A 57 -8.70 0.79 -2.73
C SER A 57 -7.42 1.35 -3.29
N HIS A 58 -6.29 0.97 -2.69
CA HIS A 58 -4.98 1.38 -3.18
C HIS A 58 -3.98 0.23 -3.12
N ASP A 59 -3.20 0.08 -4.20
CA ASP A 59 -2.26 -1.03 -4.37
C ASP A 59 -0.83 -0.54 -4.61
N ALA A 60 0.09 -1.02 -3.79
CA ALA A 60 1.53 -0.79 -3.93
C ALA A 60 2.31 -2.03 -3.49
N PHE A 61 2.51 -2.96 -4.42
CA PHE A 61 3.08 -4.28 -4.14
C PHE A 61 4.33 -4.21 -3.23
N PRO A 62 4.39 -5.01 -2.15
CA PRO A 62 3.47 -6.10 -1.79
C PRO A 62 2.26 -5.66 -0.94
N ILE A 63 1.95 -4.37 -0.87
CA ILE A 63 0.89 -3.82 -0.01
C ILE A 63 -0.37 -3.58 -0.84
N SER A 64 -1.54 -3.93 -0.30
CA SER A 64 -2.86 -3.74 -0.92
C SER A 64 -3.88 -3.44 0.16
N VAL A 65 -4.68 -2.40 0.01
CA VAL A 65 -5.71 -2.02 0.99
C VAL A 65 -7.04 -1.75 0.30
N GLU A 66 -8.12 -2.23 0.89
CA GLU A 66 -9.51 -1.90 0.51
C GLU A 66 -10.26 -1.42 1.77
N VAL A 67 -10.99 -0.32 1.65
CA VAL A 67 -11.73 0.32 2.75
C VAL A 67 -13.17 0.63 2.36
N GLU A 68 -14.03 0.64 3.38
CA GLU A 68 -15.35 1.25 3.38
C GLU A 68 -15.33 2.48 4.29
N VAL A 69 -15.79 3.63 3.79
CA VAL A 69 -15.81 4.89 4.52
C VAL A 69 -17.25 5.39 4.63
N GLU A 70 -17.72 5.54 5.85
CA GLU A 70 -19.05 6.09 6.14
C GLU A 70 -18.93 7.59 6.46
N VAL A 71 -19.67 8.40 5.73
CA VAL A 71 -19.73 9.86 5.90
C VAL A 71 -21.13 10.26 6.34
N SER A 72 -21.22 11.05 7.41
CA SER A 72 -22.45 11.61 7.96
C SER A 72 -22.25 13.04 8.42
N ASN A 73 -23.15 13.96 8.01
CA ASN A 73 -23.04 15.40 8.22
C ASN A 73 -21.68 15.97 7.80
N HIS A 74 -21.19 15.61 6.62
CA HIS A 74 -19.87 16.03 6.11
C HIS A 74 -18.69 15.67 7.03
N LYS A 75 -18.80 14.56 7.75
CA LYS A 75 -17.77 14.02 8.65
C LYS A 75 -17.62 12.53 8.42
N ILE A 76 -16.39 12.05 8.57
CA ILE A 76 -16.08 10.62 8.55
C ILE A 76 -16.58 10.03 9.87
N ASP A 77 -17.62 9.21 9.83
CA ASP A 77 -18.17 8.55 11.02
C ASP A 77 -17.40 7.26 11.34
N LYS A 78 -17.08 6.50 10.28
CA LYS A 78 -16.39 5.22 10.40
C LYS A 78 -15.55 4.93 9.16
N ILE A 79 -14.44 4.25 9.38
CA ILE A 79 -13.64 3.62 8.33
C ILE A 79 -13.49 2.14 8.70
N GLU A 80 -13.88 1.25 7.81
CA GLU A 80 -13.71 -0.19 7.94
C GLU A 80 -12.69 -0.69 6.91
N ILE A 81 -11.66 -1.40 7.36
CA ILE A 81 -10.70 -2.05 6.48
C ILE A 81 -11.30 -3.39 6.06
N LEU A 82 -11.64 -3.49 4.78
CA LEU A 82 -12.18 -4.71 4.17
C LEU A 82 -11.06 -5.71 3.85
N LYS A 83 -9.87 -5.19 3.54
CA LYS A 83 -8.68 -5.97 3.23
C LYS A 83 -7.41 -5.15 3.48
N HIS A 84 -6.39 -5.80 4.03
CA HIS A 84 -5.05 -5.27 4.11
C HIS A 84 -4.01 -6.39 3.92
N ASP A 85 -3.30 -6.36 2.80
CA ASP A 85 -2.04 -7.09 2.62
C ASP A 85 -0.90 -6.13 2.96
N ASN A 86 -0.09 -6.47 3.96
CA ASN A 86 1.03 -5.64 4.44
C ASN A 86 2.40 -6.20 4.02
N GLY A 87 2.42 -7.28 3.22
CA GLY A 87 3.65 -7.96 2.81
C GLY A 87 4.52 -8.42 3.99
N GLN A 88 5.73 -7.86 4.10
CA GLN A 88 6.65 -8.14 5.22
C GLN A 88 6.66 -7.03 6.29
N GLY A 89 5.80 -6.00 6.13
CA GLY A 89 5.72 -4.86 7.03
C GLY A 89 4.95 -5.17 8.32
N LYS A 90 4.86 -4.17 9.20
CA LYS A 90 3.89 -4.21 10.29
C LYS A 90 2.54 -3.75 9.79
N ASP A 91 1.53 -4.27 10.45
CA ASP A 91 0.18 -3.77 10.28
C ASP A 91 0.05 -2.31 10.78
N ALA A 92 -0.86 -1.55 10.17
CA ALA A 92 -1.03 -0.12 10.33
C ALA A 92 -2.49 0.31 10.47
N GLU A 93 -3.42 -0.63 10.66
CA GLU A 93 -4.88 -0.39 10.68
C GLU A 93 -5.30 0.68 11.67
N SER A 94 -4.60 0.82 12.80
CA SER A 94 -4.93 1.81 13.84
C SER A 94 -4.98 3.26 13.33
N ILE A 95 -4.34 3.56 12.19
CA ILE A 95 -4.37 4.89 11.57
C ILE A 95 -5.79 5.33 11.20
N VAL A 96 -6.71 4.39 10.96
CA VAL A 96 -8.10 4.73 10.61
C VAL A 96 -8.81 5.42 11.78
N GLU A 97 -8.50 5.05 13.02
CA GLU A 97 -9.00 5.74 14.21
C GLU A 97 -8.44 7.17 14.29
N ASP A 98 -7.16 7.36 13.96
CA ASP A 98 -6.54 8.68 13.92
C ASP A 98 -7.20 9.58 12.86
N ILE A 99 -7.54 9.03 11.69
CA ILE A 99 -8.24 9.75 10.62
C ILE A 99 -9.65 10.14 11.07
N VAL A 100 -10.40 9.22 11.65
CA VAL A 100 -11.76 9.50 12.17
C VAL A 100 -11.70 10.54 13.30
N ASN A 101 -10.73 10.47 14.20
CA ASN A 101 -10.63 11.43 15.30
C ASN A 101 -10.20 12.82 14.83
N SER A 102 -9.26 12.88 13.88
CA SER A 102 -8.73 14.15 13.36
C SER A 102 -9.60 14.76 12.26
N GLN A 103 -10.49 13.98 11.65
CA GLN A 103 -11.23 14.35 10.44
C GLN A 103 -10.30 14.83 9.32
N SER A 104 -9.11 14.24 9.25
CA SER A 104 -8.06 14.62 8.31
C SER A 104 -7.30 13.38 7.85
N LEU A 105 -6.92 13.38 6.58
CA LEU A 105 -5.98 12.39 6.05
C LEU A 105 -4.53 12.75 6.38
N ASP A 106 -4.24 13.94 6.91
CA ASP A 106 -2.90 14.37 7.32
C ASP A 106 -2.60 13.95 8.76
N VAL A 107 -2.35 12.64 8.93
CA VAL A 107 -2.01 12.01 10.21
C VAL A 107 -0.55 11.52 10.20
N ASP A 108 0.11 11.60 11.35
CA ASP A 108 1.55 11.39 11.47
C ASP A 108 2.01 9.97 11.09
N ALA A 109 3.19 9.90 10.46
CA ALA A 109 3.87 8.64 10.20
C ALA A 109 4.49 8.08 11.49
N ILE A 110 3.87 7.06 12.09
CA ILE A 110 4.49 6.32 13.20
C ILE A 110 5.55 5.34 12.66
N SER A 111 6.65 5.19 13.40
CA SER A 111 7.76 4.31 13.06
C SER A 111 7.33 2.85 12.83
N GLY A 112 7.77 2.26 11.73
CA GLY A 112 7.70 0.80 11.51
C GLY A 112 6.57 0.30 10.62
N ALA A 113 5.67 1.15 10.13
CA ALA A 113 4.65 0.78 9.13
C ALA A 113 4.35 1.92 8.14
N THR A 114 5.38 2.67 7.73
CA THR A 114 5.23 3.89 6.90
C THR A 114 4.49 3.62 5.60
N TYR A 115 4.87 2.59 4.84
CA TYR A 115 4.21 2.29 3.55
C TYR A 115 2.76 1.86 3.72
N SER A 116 2.45 0.97 4.67
CA SER A 116 1.06 0.59 4.97
C SER A 116 0.21 1.80 5.36
N ARG A 117 0.73 2.71 6.19
CA ARG A 117 0.02 3.97 6.53
C ARG A 117 -0.28 4.82 5.30
N ILE A 118 0.69 4.97 4.40
CA ILE A 118 0.49 5.73 3.15
C ILE A 118 -0.60 5.08 2.30
N VAL A 119 -0.54 3.77 2.10
CA VAL A 119 -1.51 3.04 1.27
C VAL A 119 -2.92 3.08 1.88
N ILE A 120 -3.05 2.96 3.21
CA ILE A 120 -4.35 3.13 3.89
C ILE A 120 -4.90 4.54 3.67
N ARG A 121 -4.08 5.60 3.86
CA ARG A 121 -4.50 6.99 3.62
C ARG A 121 -4.93 7.21 2.17
N LYS A 122 -4.19 6.67 1.20
CA LYS A 122 -4.57 6.72 -0.22
C LYS A 122 -5.87 5.97 -0.49
N ALA A 123 -6.09 4.80 0.11
CA ALA A 123 -7.35 4.08 -0.07
C ALA A 123 -8.56 4.87 0.49
N VAL A 124 -8.39 5.57 1.62
CA VAL A 124 -9.43 6.45 2.17
C VAL A 124 -9.63 7.70 1.32
N GLU A 125 -8.56 8.29 0.81
CA GLU A 125 -8.63 9.39 -0.16
C GLU A 125 -9.39 8.98 -1.43
N ASP A 126 -9.02 7.83 -2.01
CA ASP A 126 -9.67 7.26 -3.19
C ASP A 126 -11.16 7.03 -2.94
N ALA A 127 -11.57 6.64 -1.72
CA ALA A 127 -12.98 6.52 -1.35
C ALA A 127 -13.71 7.87 -1.30
N LEU A 128 -13.06 8.90 -0.76
CA LEU A 128 -13.70 10.20 -0.54
C LEU A 128 -13.73 11.11 -1.78
N LEU A 129 -12.96 10.76 -2.83
CA LEU A 129 -12.92 11.46 -4.11
C LEU A 129 -13.78 10.80 -5.21
N ASP A 130 -14.53 9.75 -4.89
CA ASP A 130 -15.45 9.05 -5.81
C ASP A 130 -16.71 9.86 -6.15
#